data_AF-A0A2A2L7B2-F1
#
_entry.id   AF-A0A2A2L7B2-F1
#
_cell.length_a   1.000
_cell.length_b   1.000
_cell.length_c   1.000
_cell.angle_alpha   90.00
_cell.angle_beta   90.00
_cell.angle_gamma   90.00
#
_symmetry.space_group_name_H-M   'P 1'
#
loop_
_entity.id
_entity.type
_entity.pdbx_description
1 polymer ?
#
loop_
_entity_poly.entity_id
_entity_poly.type
_entity_poly.pdbx_seq_one_letter_code
_entity_poly.pdbx_strand_id
1 'polypeptide(L)'
;MLDAVKTIHGIDTGIDYDRQAIGVLSIRMSHWQVHLLLASFCVFSVLGQNSDGTTMSGGTTASAGGKYQSLPLHIPPFNVSDYSDINNDEQCMLYMEGLSIVVMNNVDKNNLKFAQINVRPGDATWDYAKDDVLCPTNFTLSPYKFTIRLNITRDLTGNSTDDNTTPVIQIKSGTTFSFTISLNTTLDLFWKLGEATIGSDPLKVQGLKDPFTASGDLIAKSRVFSLENAGINGVYGRGWACSLTQAFWFNTGNDHDFIGIMFYNTQIQLTGINSTADANCKGCHYFMQEVDDCVGTFSPGSWMGIISALVMVAGLMFGYVMLQSVQTIDLFDDPKHKQIVINVRE
;
A
#
# COMPACT_ATOMS: atom_id res chain seq x y z
N MET A 1 -20.88 69.55 -1.14
CA MET A 1 -21.22 68.83 -2.39
C MET A 1 -21.40 67.38 -1.99
N LEU A 2 -22.55 66.94 -1.48
CA LEU A 2 -23.96 67.19 -1.87
C LEU A 2 -24.30 66.56 -3.24
N ASP A 3 -25.48 65.91 -3.29
CA ASP A 3 -26.11 65.12 -4.37
C ASP A 3 -25.50 63.73 -4.65
N ALA A 4 -26.25 62.62 -4.88
CA ALA A 4 -27.70 62.29 -4.77
C ALA A 4 -27.80 60.75 -4.52
N VAL A 5 -28.74 60.13 -3.77
CA VAL A 5 -30.22 60.06 -3.80
C VAL A 5 -30.84 59.38 -5.04
N LYS A 6 -31.00 58.04 -4.97
CA LYS A 6 -32.15 57.20 -5.40
C LYS A 6 -31.76 55.71 -5.22
N THR A 7 -32.35 54.92 -4.33
CA THR A 7 -33.72 54.38 -4.27
C THR A 7 -34.05 53.39 -5.40
N ILE A 8 -34.24 52.11 -5.06
CA ILE A 8 -35.39 51.25 -5.43
C ILE A 8 -35.35 49.93 -4.62
N HIS A 9 -36.52 49.57 -4.09
CA HIS A 9 -37.04 48.32 -3.45
C HIS A 9 -36.22 47.00 -3.51
N GLY A 10 -36.28 46.08 -2.53
CA GLY A 10 -36.96 46.10 -1.20
C GLY A 10 -37.44 44.70 -0.71
N ILE A 11 -37.69 44.56 0.60
CA ILE A 11 -38.46 43.49 1.31
C ILE A 11 -37.69 42.13 1.42
N ASP A 12 -37.17 41.71 2.59
CA ASP A 12 -37.83 41.05 3.77
C ASP A 12 -38.46 39.68 3.42
N THR A 13 -38.30 38.55 4.15
CA THR A 13 -37.72 38.19 5.48
C THR A 13 -36.85 36.91 5.35
N GLY A 14 -36.20 36.29 6.35
CA GLY A 14 -35.93 36.59 7.77
C GLY A 14 -35.93 35.34 8.69
N ILE A 15 -35.21 35.39 9.84
CA ILE A 15 -35.17 34.42 10.98
C ILE A 15 -34.43 33.07 10.68
N ASP A 16 -33.17 32.78 11.08
CA ASP A 16 -32.36 33.00 12.32
C ASP A 16 -32.77 32.04 13.47
N TYR A 17 -31.95 31.22 14.15
CA TYR A 17 -30.50 31.15 14.45
C TYR A 17 -29.86 29.79 13.95
N ASP A 18 -28.64 29.31 14.24
CA ASP A 18 -27.53 29.72 15.14
C ASP A 18 -26.11 29.32 14.61
N ARG A 19 -25.09 29.48 15.47
CA ARG A 19 -23.64 29.26 15.41
C ARG A 19 -23.22 27.77 15.24
N GLN A 20 -22.02 27.42 14.73
CA GLN A 20 -20.69 27.97 15.07
C GLN A 20 -19.73 28.16 13.88
N ALA A 21 -18.71 29.00 14.12
CA ALA A 21 -17.81 29.53 13.10
C ALA A 21 -16.52 28.71 12.92
N ILE A 22 -16.07 28.61 11.66
CA ILE A 22 -14.66 28.41 11.31
C ILE A 22 -14.21 29.67 10.56
N GLY A 23 -13.24 30.39 11.14
CA GLY A 23 -12.69 31.61 10.53
C GLY A 23 -11.79 31.26 9.36
N VAL A 24 -12.23 31.55 8.12
CA VAL A 24 -11.39 31.42 6.93
C VAL A 24 -10.54 32.69 6.77
N LEU A 25 -9.22 32.50 6.80
CA LEU A 25 -8.24 33.55 6.53
C LEU A 25 -8.35 34.00 5.06
N SER A 26 -8.95 35.17 4.83
CA SER A 26 -9.19 35.70 3.47
C SER A 26 -7.90 36.25 2.86
N ILE A 27 -7.18 35.43 2.09
CA ILE A 27 -6.10 35.88 1.21
C ILE A 27 -6.73 36.46 -0.05
N ARG A 28 -6.66 37.78 -0.25
CA ARG A 28 -7.07 38.43 -1.51
C ARG A 28 -6.07 38.08 -2.63
N MET A 29 -6.39 37.08 -3.45
CA MET A 29 -5.76 36.89 -4.76
C MET A 29 -6.56 37.60 -5.86
N SER A 30 -5.87 38.12 -6.87
CA SER A 30 -6.45 38.94 -7.93
C SER A 30 -7.20 38.11 -8.98
N HIS A 31 -8.14 38.77 -9.67
CA HIS A 31 -9.16 38.18 -10.55
C HIS A 31 -8.62 37.49 -11.83
N TRP A 32 -7.30 37.26 -11.93
CA TRP A 32 -6.63 36.73 -13.13
C TRP A 32 -5.94 35.37 -12.95
N GLN A 33 -5.97 34.74 -11.76
CA GLN A 33 -5.44 33.38 -11.56
C GLN A 33 -6.50 32.28 -11.37
N VAL A 34 -7.79 32.62 -11.22
CA VAL A 34 -8.85 31.62 -10.99
C VAL A 34 -9.16 30.78 -12.24
N HIS A 35 -8.86 31.27 -13.45
CA HIS A 35 -9.19 30.58 -14.70
C HIS A 35 -8.26 29.41 -15.08
N LEU A 36 -7.12 29.22 -14.42
CA LEU A 36 -6.19 28.13 -14.76
C LEU A 36 -6.37 26.85 -13.92
N LEU A 37 -7.09 26.92 -12.79
CA LEU A 37 -7.25 25.80 -11.84
C LEU A 37 -8.55 25.01 -11.99
N LEU A 38 -9.50 25.48 -12.80
CA LEU A 38 -10.79 24.82 -13.05
C LEU A 38 -10.85 24.01 -14.36
N ALA A 39 -9.75 23.96 -15.13
CA ALA A 39 -9.69 23.29 -16.44
C ALA A 39 -9.15 21.83 -16.38
N SER A 40 -8.80 21.31 -15.20
CA SER A 40 -8.21 19.97 -15.05
C SER A 40 -9.13 18.91 -14.42
N PHE A 41 -10.39 19.25 -14.15
CA PHE A 41 -11.41 18.35 -13.57
C PHE A 41 -12.71 18.42 -14.40
N CYS A 42 -12.70 17.90 -15.63
CA CYS A 42 -13.89 17.43 -16.38
C CYS A 42 -13.55 16.97 -17.83
N VAL A 43 -12.79 15.88 -17.99
CA VAL A 43 -12.82 15.05 -19.22
C VAL A 43 -12.68 13.58 -18.79
N PHE A 44 -13.34 12.67 -19.50
CA PHE A 44 -13.42 11.22 -19.25
C PHE A 44 -14.35 10.76 -18.12
N SER A 45 -15.65 10.93 -18.36
CA SER A 45 -16.59 9.82 -18.20
C SER A 45 -17.35 9.60 -19.52
N VAL A 46 -17.84 8.39 -19.74
CA VAL A 46 -18.60 7.92 -20.93
C VAL A 46 -17.77 7.75 -22.23
N LEU A 47 -17.09 6.60 -22.33
CA LEU A 47 -17.17 5.75 -23.52
C LEU A 47 -17.41 4.31 -23.07
N GLY A 48 -18.68 3.94 -22.96
CA GLY A 48 -19.08 2.54 -22.92
C GLY A 48 -19.38 2.07 -24.32
N GLN A 49 -18.69 1.04 -24.81
CA GLN A 49 -19.14 0.25 -25.94
C GLN A 49 -18.62 -1.19 -25.83
N ASN A 50 -19.49 -2.13 -26.16
CA ASN A 50 -19.19 -3.56 -26.19
C ASN A 50 -18.10 -3.87 -27.24
N SER A 51 -17.27 -4.86 -26.95
CA SER A 51 -16.87 -5.85 -27.95
C SER A 51 -16.58 -7.20 -27.31
N ASP A 52 -17.35 -8.18 -27.77
CA ASP A 52 -17.06 -9.60 -27.89
C ASP A 52 -16.47 -10.37 -26.71
N GLY A 53 -17.33 -11.19 -26.10
CA GLY A 53 -16.90 -12.34 -25.31
C GLY A 53 -16.23 -13.38 -26.19
N THR A 54 -14.91 -13.29 -26.35
CA THR A 54 -14.09 -14.48 -26.61
C THR A 54 -14.11 -15.33 -25.35
N THR A 55 -14.76 -16.49 -25.47
CA THR A 55 -14.71 -17.57 -24.48
C THR A 55 -13.26 -17.96 -24.25
N MET A 56 -12.65 -17.45 -23.17
CA MET A 56 -11.35 -17.93 -22.71
C MET A 56 -11.55 -19.38 -22.26
N SER A 57 -11.13 -20.29 -23.12
CA SER A 57 -11.14 -21.73 -22.87
C SER A 57 -10.55 -21.98 -21.50
N GLY A 58 -11.28 -22.71 -20.65
CA GLY A 58 -10.74 -23.15 -19.37
C GLY A 58 -9.50 -23.98 -19.65
N GLY A 59 -8.33 -23.41 -19.33
CA GLY A 59 -7.09 -24.17 -19.28
C GLY A 59 -7.29 -25.24 -18.22
N THR A 60 -7.33 -26.50 -18.65
CA THR A 60 -7.27 -27.65 -17.74
C THR A 60 -6.06 -27.43 -16.84
N THR A 61 -6.28 -27.38 -15.53
CA THR A 61 -5.22 -27.22 -14.54
C THR A 61 -4.14 -28.26 -14.81
N ALA A 62 -2.95 -27.81 -15.20
CA ALA A 62 -1.80 -28.68 -15.35
C ALA A 62 -1.57 -29.37 -14.01
N SER A 63 -1.61 -30.70 -13.99
CA SER A 63 -1.33 -31.48 -12.78
C SER A 63 0.04 -31.06 -12.25
N ALA A 64 0.12 -30.77 -10.95
CA ALA A 64 1.38 -30.42 -10.29
C ALA A 64 2.45 -31.48 -10.63
N GLY A 65 3.61 -31.02 -11.11
CA GLY A 65 4.58 -31.87 -11.80
C GLY A 65 5.60 -32.56 -10.89
N GLY A 66 5.58 -32.26 -9.59
CA GLY A 66 6.62 -32.68 -8.65
C GLY A 66 6.17 -32.69 -7.20
N LYS A 67 7.14 -32.90 -6.30
CA LYS A 67 6.91 -33.10 -4.87
C LYS A 67 6.69 -31.78 -4.12
N TYR A 68 5.65 -31.74 -3.28
CA TYR A 68 5.40 -30.63 -2.34
C TYR A 68 6.65 -30.25 -1.54
N GLN A 69 7.05 -28.98 -1.65
CA GLN A 69 8.16 -28.37 -0.93
C GLN A 69 7.64 -27.56 0.26
N SER A 70 8.42 -27.44 1.34
CA SER A 70 8.09 -26.50 2.42
C SER A 70 8.30 -25.06 1.95
N LEU A 71 7.55 -24.10 2.51
CA LEU A 71 7.98 -22.70 2.54
C LEU A 71 9.41 -22.59 3.14
N PRO A 72 10.27 -21.65 2.67
CA PRO A 72 9.97 -20.54 1.76
C PRO A 72 9.69 -20.96 0.31
N LEU A 73 8.92 -20.14 -0.40
CA LEU A 73 8.61 -20.28 -1.82
C LEU A 73 9.76 -19.71 -2.66
N HIS A 74 10.16 -20.44 -3.71
CA HIS A 74 11.05 -19.92 -4.75
C HIS A 74 10.58 -20.40 -6.13
N ILE A 75 9.93 -19.54 -6.90
CA ILE A 75 9.34 -19.87 -8.20
C ILE A 75 10.05 -19.07 -9.31
N PRO A 76 10.56 -19.72 -10.38
CA PRO A 76 10.66 -21.16 -10.59
C PRO A 76 11.58 -21.91 -9.60
N PRO A 77 11.35 -23.21 -9.34
CA PRO A 77 12.19 -24.04 -8.47
C PRO A 77 13.51 -24.47 -9.11
N PHE A 78 14.38 -23.52 -9.49
CA PHE A 78 15.67 -23.84 -10.12
C PHE A 78 16.49 -24.82 -9.27
N ASN A 79 17.21 -25.72 -9.94
CA ASN A 79 18.07 -26.74 -9.34
C ASN A 79 17.35 -27.78 -8.45
N VAL A 80 16.02 -27.91 -8.54
CA VAL A 80 15.25 -28.97 -7.86
C VAL A 80 14.95 -30.13 -8.83
N SER A 81 15.58 -31.28 -8.61
CA SER A 81 15.44 -32.48 -9.46
C SER A 81 14.02 -33.06 -9.54
N ASP A 82 13.16 -32.71 -8.58
CA ASP A 82 11.79 -33.22 -8.46
C ASP A 82 10.83 -32.59 -9.50
N TYR A 83 11.30 -31.63 -10.31
CA TYR A 83 10.52 -30.94 -11.34
C TYR A 83 11.22 -31.02 -12.71
N SER A 84 10.78 -31.93 -13.58
CA SER A 84 11.42 -32.20 -14.88
C SER A 84 11.12 -31.18 -15.98
N ASP A 85 10.17 -30.27 -15.75
CA ASP A 85 9.62 -29.34 -16.76
C ASP A 85 9.99 -27.86 -16.50
N ILE A 86 11.00 -27.58 -15.67
CA ILE A 86 11.47 -26.21 -15.45
C ILE A 86 12.13 -25.68 -16.74
N ASN A 87 11.66 -24.51 -17.19
CA ASN A 87 12.27 -23.80 -18.30
C ASN A 87 13.45 -22.97 -17.80
N ASN A 88 14.68 -23.42 -18.05
CA ASN A 88 15.89 -22.73 -17.60
C ASN A 88 16.14 -21.37 -18.32
N ASP A 89 15.38 -21.05 -19.37
CA ASP A 89 15.41 -19.73 -20.01
C ASP A 89 14.47 -18.71 -19.31
N GLU A 90 13.72 -19.11 -18.28
CA GLU A 90 12.89 -18.20 -17.49
C GLU A 90 13.73 -17.26 -16.63
N GLN A 91 13.58 -15.97 -16.93
CA GLN A 91 14.29 -14.90 -16.24
C GLN A 91 13.50 -14.32 -15.07
N CYS A 92 12.19 -14.47 -15.02
CA CYS A 92 11.38 -13.89 -13.95
C CYS A 92 11.32 -14.81 -12.72
N MET A 93 11.43 -14.21 -11.53
CA MET A 93 11.60 -14.92 -10.25
C MET A 93 10.75 -14.29 -9.16
N LEU A 94 10.21 -15.16 -8.30
CA LEU A 94 9.46 -14.82 -7.11
C LEU A 94 9.98 -15.64 -5.92
N TYR A 95 10.48 -14.94 -4.91
CA TYR A 95 10.76 -15.49 -3.58
C TYR A 95 9.72 -14.97 -2.59
N MET A 96 9.21 -15.83 -1.70
CA MET A 96 8.28 -15.44 -0.64
C MET A 96 8.47 -16.35 0.58
N GLU A 97 8.85 -15.79 1.73
CA GLU A 97 9.04 -16.59 2.96
C GLU A 97 7.71 -17.14 3.50
N GLY A 98 6.64 -16.37 3.37
CA GLY A 98 5.30 -16.78 3.75
C GLY A 98 4.27 -15.72 3.37
N LEU A 99 3.06 -15.85 3.92
CA LEU A 99 1.97 -14.92 3.64
C LEU A 99 1.15 -14.64 4.88
N SER A 100 0.43 -13.53 4.87
CA SER A 100 -0.52 -13.16 5.90
C SER A 100 -1.90 -12.98 5.27
N ILE A 101 -2.87 -13.72 5.80
CA ILE A 101 -4.28 -13.67 5.39
C ILE A 101 -5.00 -12.81 6.42
N VAL A 102 -5.66 -11.76 5.96
CA VAL A 102 -6.52 -10.93 6.80
C VAL A 102 -7.96 -11.05 6.36
N VAL A 103 -8.86 -11.17 7.32
CA VAL A 103 -10.29 -11.05 7.09
C VAL A 103 -10.74 -9.69 7.62
N MET A 104 -11.46 -8.92 6.79
CA MET A 104 -12.14 -7.70 7.19
C MET A 104 -13.64 -7.93 7.19
N ASN A 105 -14.30 -7.60 8.30
CA ASN A 105 -15.75 -7.46 8.38
C ASN A 105 -16.11 -5.97 8.44
N ASN A 106 -17.05 -5.57 7.59
CA ASN A 106 -17.53 -4.22 7.34
C ASN A 106 -19.06 -4.17 7.47
N VAL A 107 -19.59 -4.79 8.53
CA VAL A 107 -21.00 -4.61 8.94
C VAL A 107 -21.21 -3.20 9.50
N ASP A 108 -20.30 -2.74 10.38
CA ASP A 108 -20.25 -1.36 10.85
C ASP A 108 -19.12 -0.60 10.14
N LYS A 109 -19.50 0.29 9.22
CA LYS A 109 -18.56 1.15 8.46
C LYS A 109 -17.75 2.10 9.33
N ASN A 110 -18.19 2.38 10.56
CA ASN A 110 -17.46 3.22 11.51
C ASN A 110 -16.50 2.41 12.41
N ASN A 111 -16.60 1.08 12.39
CA ASN A 111 -15.90 0.18 13.31
C ASN A 111 -15.49 -1.12 12.60
N LEU A 112 -14.68 -0.98 11.55
CA LEU A 112 -14.16 -2.09 10.75
C LEU A 112 -13.43 -3.11 11.63
N LYS A 113 -13.79 -4.39 11.51
CA LYS A 113 -13.20 -5.48 12.29
C LYS A 113 -12.22 -6.27 11.44
N PHE A 114 -11.02 -6.49 11.95
CA PHE A 114 -9.95 -7.19 11.27
C PHE A 114 -9.46 -8.38 12.09
N ALA A 115 -9.15 -9.47 11.42
CA ALA A 115 -8.50 -10.64 12.02
C ALA A 115 -7.42 -11.19 11.09
N GLN A 116 -6.31 -11.70 11.65
CA GLN A 116 -5.12 -12.05 10.87
C GLN A 116 -4.62 -13.48 11.17
N ILE A 117 -4.35 -14.26 10.12
CA ILE A 117 -3.63 -15.54 10.16
C ILE A 117 -2.30 -15.35 9.43
N ASN A 118 -1.19 -15.64 10.12
CA ASN A 118 0.13 -15.68 9.49
C ASN A 118 0.47 -17.13 9.11
N VAL A 119 0.85 -17.34 7.86
CA VAL A 119 1.39 -18.61 7.33
C VAL A 119 2.90 -18.45 7.23
N ARG A 120 3.65 -19.24 7.99
CA ARG A 120 5.12 -19.19 8.10
C ARG A 120 5.79 -20.46 7.53
N PRO A 121 7.12 -20.48 7.35
CA PRO A 121 7.87 -21.70 7.09
C PRO A 121 7.48 -22.84 8.05
N GLY A 122 7.10 -23.99 7.51
CA GLY A 122 6.56 -25.15 8.23
C GLY A 122 5.03 -25.25 8.29
N ASP A 123 4.30 -24.16 8.06
CA ASP A 123 2.82 -24.10 8.15
C ASP A 123 2.11 -24.50 6.85
N ALA A 124 2.83 -24.41 5.74
CA ALA A 124 2.34 -24.73 4.41
C ALA A 124 3.44 -25.35 3.55
N THR A 125 3.02 -26.22 2.64
CA THR A 125 3.81 -26.65 1.49
C THR A 125 3.29 -26.04 0.19
N TRP A 126 4.11 -26.04 -0.83
CA TRP A 126 3.82 -25.52 -2.16
C TRP A 126 4.27 -26.51 -3.24
N ASP A 127 3.70 -26.41 -4.43
CA ASP A 127 4.07 -27.21 -5.60
C ASP A 127 4.24 -26.33 -6.85
N TYR A 128 4.79 -26.92 -7.92
CA TYR A 128 5.06 -26.24 -9.18
C TYR A 128 4.62 -27.07 -10.40
N ALA A 129 4.16 -26.37 -11.43
CA ALA A 129 3.76 -26.89 -12.72
C ALA A 129 4.27 -25.96 -13.83
N LYS A 130 4.38 -26.51 -15.03
CA LYS A 130 5.03 -25.91 -16.20
C LYS A 130 4.49 -24.53 -16.62
N ASP A 131 3.23 -24.26 -16.33
CA ASP A 131 2.53 -23.02 -16.71
C ASP A 131 2.27 -22.07 -15.53
N ASP A 132 2.84 -22.35 -14.34
CA ASP A 132 2.67 -21.47 -13.18
C ASP A 132 3.43 -20.16 -13.33
N VAL A 133 4.49 -20.15 -14.13
CA VAL A 133 5.28 -18.96 -14.45
C VAL A 133 5.09 -18.62 -15.91
N LEU A 134 4.87 -17.33 -16.17
CA LEU A 134 4.90 -16.79 -17.52
C LEU A 134 5.79 -15.57 -17.53
N CYS A 135 7.00 -15.72 -18.07
CA CYS A 135 7.96 -14.64 -18.29
C CYS A 135 8.00 -14.29 -19.79
N PRO A 136 7.41 -13.16 -20.22
CA PRO A 136 7.58 -12.69 -21.59
C PRO A 136 9.05 -12.35 -21.88
N THR A 137 9.52 -12.70 -23.08
CA THR A 137 10.92 -12.51 -23.52
C THR A 137 11.32 -11.06 -23.78
N ASN A 138 10.36 -10.14 -23.77
CA ASN A 138 10.57 -8.70 -23.91
C ASN A 138 9.72 -7.98 -22.87
N PHE A 139 10.31 -7.06 -22.12
CA PHE A 139 9.63 -6.35 -21.03
C PHE A 139 8.41 -5.52 -21.48
N THR A 140 8.36 -5.08 -22.74
CA THR A 140 7.17 -4.40 -23.28
C THR A 140 5.99 -5.35 -23.55
N LEU A 141 6.21 -6.67 -23.47
CA LEU A 141 5.15 -7.68 -23.50
C LEU A 141 4.69 -7.95 -22.07
N SER A 142 3.44 -7.60 -21.80
CA SER A 142 2.72 -7.86 -20.56
C SER A 142 1.63 -8.90 -20.84
N PRO A 143 1.23 -9.75 -19.87
CA PRO A 143 1.66 -9.76 -18.47
C PRO A 143 2.79 -10.73 -18.13
N TYR A 144 3.50 -10.45 -17.05
CA TYR A 144 4.24 -11.46 -16.29
C TYR A 144 3.29 -12.14 -15.30
N LYS A 145 3.31 -13.47 -15.20
CA LYS A 145 2.42 -14.19 -14.27
C LYS A 145 3.18 -15.12 -13.32
N PHE A 146 2.72 -15.17 -12.08
CA PHE A 146 3.12 -16.14 -11.07
C PHE A 146 1.88 -16.75 -10.43
N THR A 147 1.69 -18.05 -10.62
CA THR A 147 0.66 -18.86 -9.96
C THR A 147 1.28 -19.54 -8.76
N ILE A 148 0.68 -19.33 -7.59
CA ILE A 148 1.15 -19.81 -6.31
C ILE A 148 0.09 -20.79 -5.80
N ARG A 149 0.50 -22.04 -5.61
CA ARG A 149 -0.35 -23.13 -5.10
C ARG A 149 0.18 -23.59 -3.75
N LEU A 150 -0.70 -23.63 -2.76
CA LEU A 150 -0.35 -23.85 -1.36
C LEU A 150 -1.27 -24.88 -0.72
N ASN A 151 -0.69 -25.69 0.17
CA ASN A 151 -1.37 -26.69 0.98
C ASN A 151 -1.01 -26.45 2.45
N ILE A 152 -2.00 -26.13 3.27
CA ILE A 152 -1.82 -25.87 4.70
C ILE A 152 -1.60 -27.19 5.45
N THR A 153 -0.46 -27.34 6.13
CA THR A 153 -0.06 -28.62 6.76
C THR A 153 -0.69 -28.84 8.13
N ARG A 154 -1.00 -27.76 8.86
CA ARG A 154 -1.52 -27.79 10.23
C ARG A 154 -2.64 -26.77 10.41
N ASP A 155 -3.48 -26.94 11.42
CA ASP A 155 -4.48 -25.92 11.76
C ASP A 155 -3.80 -24.59 12.15
N LEU A 156 -4.27 -23.51 11.54
CA LEU A 156 -3.82 -22.14 11.78
C LEU A 156 -4.99 -21.30 12.28
N THR A 157 -4.80 -20.63 13.42
CA THR A 157 -5.79 -19.73 14.00
C THR A 157 -5.33 -18.28 13.93
N GLY A 158 -6.28 -17.36 13.75
CA GLY A 158 -6.02 -15.93 13.70
C GLY A 158 -6.85 -15.17 14.71
N ASN A 159 -6.27 -14.11 15.25
CA ASN A 159 -6.83 -13.32 16.34
C ASN A 159 -7.34 -11.99 15.80
N SER A 160 -8.27 -11.35 16.52
CA SER A 160 -8.82 -10.03 16.14
C SER A 160 -7.83 -8.92 16.52
N THR A 161 -7.79 -7.84 15.76
CA THR A 161 -7.07 -6.62 16.17
C THR A 161 -7.60 -6.04 17.50
N ASP A 162 -8.86 -6.28 17.85
CA ASP A 162 -9.44 -5.88 19.15
C ASP A 162 -9.13 -6.87 20.29
N ASP A 163 -8.91 -8.15 19.97
CA ASP A 163 -8.74 -9.24 20.92
C ASP A 163 -7.64 -10.18 20.43
N ASN A 164 -6.42 -9.89 20.87
CA ASN A 164 -5.23 -10.69 20.62
C ASN A 164 -5.17 -11.98 21.47
N THR A 165 -6.16 -12.27 22.31
CA THR A 165 -6.12 -13.45 23.22
C THR A 165 -7.00 -14.61 22.77
N THR A 166 -8.14 -14.34 22.13
CA THR A 166 -9.02 -15.40 21.61
C THR A 166 -8.93 -15.53 20.09
N PRO A 167 -8.79 -16.76 19.54
CA PRO A 167 -8.82 -16.97 18.11
C PRO A 167 -10.24 -16.75 17.58
N VAL A 168 -10.37 -15.93 16.52
CA VAL A 168 -11.65 -15.55 15.92
C VAL A 168 -11.85 -16.12 14.53
N ILE A 169 -10.77 -16.55 13.86
CA ILE A 169 -10.78 -17.22 12.56
C ILE A 169 -9.82 -18.42 12.53
N GLN A 170 -10.08 -19.39 11.64
CA GLN A 170 -9.26 -20.58 11.47
C GLN A 170 -9.13 -21.00 10.00
N ILE A 171 -7.97 -21.53 9.62
CA ILE A 171 -7.77 -22.34 8.40
C ILE A 171 -7.37 -23.74 8.85
N LYS A 172 -7.99 -24.77 8.29
CA LYS A 172 -7.76 -26.17 8.65
C LYS A 172 -6.61 -26.79 7.87
N SER A 173 -5.92 -27.73 8.51
CA SER A 173 -4.97 -28.65 7.86
C SER A 173 -5.62 -29.34 6.65
N GLY A 174 -4.85 -29.50 5.57
CA GLY A 174 -5.31 -30.04 4.29
C GLY A 174 -6.09 -29.04 3.42
N THR A 175 -6.22 -27.78 3.83
CA THR A 175 -6.77 -26.73 2.95
C THR A 175 -5.76 -26.42 1.85
N THR A 176 -6.07 -26.83 0.62
CA THR A 176 -5.37 -26.38 -0.59
C THR A 176 -6.02 -25.11 -1.12
N PHE A 177 -5.20 -24.16 -1.60
CA PHE A 177 -5.68 -23.00 -2.35
C PHE A 177 -4.66 -22.55 -3.37
N SER A 178 -5.13 -21.86 -4.41
CA SER A 178 -4.28 -21.31 -5.46
C SER A 178 -4.68 -19.88 -5.81
N PHE A 179 -3.68 -19.07 -6.14
CA PHE A 179 -3.90 -17.72 -6.67
C PHE A 179 -2.80 -17.34 -7.66
N THR A 180 -3.15 -16.55 -8.67
CA THR A 180 -2.23 -16.05 -9.68
C THR A 180 -2.12 -14.54 -9.55
N ILE A 181 -0.91 -14.02 -9.48
CA ILE A 181 -0.63 -12.59 -9.66
C ILE A 181 -0.17 -12.31 -11.09
N SER A 182 -0.65 -11.20 -11.66
CA SER A 182 -0.32 -10.71 -12.99
C SER A 182 0.31 -9.33 -12.84
N LEU A 183 1.60 -9.23 -13.18
CA LEU A 183 2.37 -7.99 -13.14
C LEU A 183 2.42 -7.41 -14.56
N ASN A 184 1.91 -6.20 -14.71
CA ASN A 184 1.79 -5.53 -15.99
C ASN A 184 2.84 -4.41 -16.08
N THR A 185 3.50 -4.33 -17.22
CA THR A 185 4.50 -3.30 -17.52
C THR A 185 3.82 -2.05 -18.08
N THR A 186 4.38 -0.88 -17.80
CA THR A 186 3.92 0.41 -18.32
C THR A 186 4.91 0.95 -19.35
N LEU A 187 4.45 1.90 -20.18
CA LEU A 187 5.28 2.49 -21.24
C LEU A 187 6.53 3.23 -20.71
N ASP A 188 6.48 3.69 -19.45
CA ASP A 188 7.52 4.49 -18.80
C ASP A 188 8.62 3.64 -18.12
N LEU A 189 8.76 2.36 -18.49
CA LEU A 189 9.68 1.38 -17.89
C LEU A 189 9.41 1.05 -16.41
N PHE A 190 8.17 1.22 -15.95
CA PHE A 190 7.73 0.69 -14.65
C PHE A 190 6.90 -0.57 -14.83
N TRP A 191 6.65 -1.26 -13.72
CA TRP A 191 5.71 -2.38 -13.65
C TRP A 191 4.92 -2.32 -12.35
N LYS A 192 3.68 -2.81 -12.37
CA LYS A 192 2.81 -2.88 -11.19
C LYS A 192 1.93 -4.13 -11.21
N LEU A 193 1.38 -4.50 -10.05
CA LEU A 193 0.31 -5.48 -9.96
C LEU A 193 -0.90 -5.03 -10.78
N GLY A 194 -1.15 -5.72 -11.89
CA GLY A 194 -2.23 -5.42 -12.84
C GLY A 194 -3.48 -6.27 -12.60
N GLU A 195 -3.32 -7.51 -12.14
CA GLU A 195 -4.42 -8.39 -11.74
C GLU A 195 -3.95 -9.36 -10.66
N ALA A 196 -4.87 -9.82 -9.81
CA ALA A 196 -4.68 -10.97 -8.94
C ALA A 196 -5.98 -11.78 -8.93
N THR A 197 -5.88 -13.08 -9.15
CA THR A 197 -7.03 -13.99 -9.29
C THR A 197 -6.90 -15.21 -8.41
N ILE A 198 -8.00 -15.65 -7.82
CA ILE A 198 -8.10 -16.96 -7.16
C ILE A 198 -8.24 -18.05 -8.26
N GLY A 199 -7.52 -19.16 -8.09
CA GLY A 199 -7.57 -20.31 -8.99
C GLY A 199 -8.79 -21.22 -8.77
N SER A 200 -8.68 -22.48 -9.19
CA SER A 200 -9.75 -23.50 -9.06
C SER A 200 -10.13 -23.78 -7.61
N ASP A 201 -9.13 -23.74 -6.72
CA ASP A 201 -9.26 -24.06 -5.31
C ASP A 201 -9.23 -22.75 -4.51
N PRO A 202 -10.39 -22.25 -4.08
CA PRO A 202 -10.47 -20.97 -3.40
C PRO A 202 -10.02 -21.07 -1.95
N LEU A 203 -9.36 -20.02 -1.47
CA LEU A 203 -9.00 -19.87 -0.06
C LEU A 203 -10.27 -19.84 0.80
N LYS A 204 -10.33 -20.75 1.78
CA LYS A 204 -11.44 -20.88 2.75
C LYS A 204 -10.94 -20.53 4.15
N VAL A 205 -11.66 -19.66 4.85
CA VAL A 205 -11.37 -19.25 6.24
C VAL A 205 -12.65 -19.43 7.05
N GLN A 206 -12.56 -20.15 8.17
CA GLN A 206 -13.70 -20.43 9.05
C GLN A 206 -13.80 -19.36 10.14
N GLY A 207 -14.99 -18.79 10.36
CA GLY A 207 -15.27 -17.93 11.51
C GLY A 207 -15.47 -18.74 12.80
N LEU A 208 -14.70 -18.44 13.84
CA LEU A 208 -14.81 -19.06 15.17
C LEU A 208 -15.58 -18.20 16.17
N LYS A 209 -15.45 -16.87 16.10
CA LYS A 209 -16.14 -15.92 16.99
C LYS A 209 -16.77 -14.76 16.19
N ASP A 210 -17.87 -14.21 16.68
CA ASP A 210 -18.50 -13.03 16.08
C ASP A 210 -17.53 -11.83 16.03
N PRO A 211 -17.59 -10.99 14.97
CA PRO A 211 -18.58 -11.00 13.90
C PRO A 211 -18.36 -12.06 12.80
N PHE A 212 -17.22 -12.77 12.81
CA PHE A 212 -16.82 -13.65 11.71
C PHE A 212 -17.60 -14.98 11.66
N THR A 213 -18.09 -15.50 12.79
CA THR A 213 -18.90 -16.75 12.81
C THR A 213 -20.23 -16.60 12.08
N ALA A 214 -20.89 -15.46 12.20
CA ALA A 214 -22.18 -15.19 11.57
C ALA A 214 -22.16 -15.36 10.03
N SER A 215 -20.98 -15.21 9.41
CA SER A 215 -20.77 -15.33 7.97
C SER A 215 -20.43 -16.74 7.49
N GLY A 216 -20.19 -17.69 8.39
CA GLY A 216 -19.84 -19.08 8.08
C GLY A 216 -18.41 -19.27 7.55
N ASP A 217 -18.23 -20.24 6.64
CA ASP A 217 -16.97 -20.43 5.92
C ASP A 217 -16.84 -19.35 4.83
N LEU A 218 -15.91 -18.42 5.03
CA LEU A 218 -15.59 -17.35 4.10
C LEU A 218 -14.73 -17.88 2.95
N ILE A 219 -15.18 -17.69 1.71
CA ILE A 219 -14.53 -18.25 0.50
C ILE A 219 -14.12 -17.12 -0.43
N ALA A 220 -12.82 -16.98 -0.71
CA ALA A 220 -12.33 -15.93 -1.60
C ALA A 220 -12.79 -16.15 -3.06
N LYS A 221 -13.39 -15.12 -3.68
CA LYS A 221 -13.81 -15.14 -5.10
C LYS A 221 -12.77 -14.47 -6.00
N SER A 222 -12.79 -14.79 -7.29
CA SER A 222 -11.65 -14.58 -8.20
C SER A 222 -11.26 -13.14 -8.53
N ARG A 223 -12.08 -12.11 -8.26
CA ARG A 223 -11.76 -10.71 -8.61
C ARG A 223 -11.40 -9.87 -7.38
N VAL A 224 -10.22 -9.26 -7.43
CA VAL A 224 -9.75 -8.25 -6.47
C VAL A 224 -10.29 -6.86 -6.81
N PHE A 225 -10.55 -6.04 -5.79
CA PHE A 225 -11.02 -4.65 -5.94
C PHE A 225 -10.02 -3.57 -5.48
N SER A 226 -8.88 -3.98 -4.89
CA SER A 226 -7.87 -3.07 -4.31
C SER A 226 -6.46 -3.50 -4.71
N LEU A 227 -6.18 -3.50 -6.02
CA LEU A 227 -4.87 -3.89 -6.58
C LEU A 227 -3.82 -2.78 -6.40
N GLU A 228 -4.19 -1.52 -6.63
CA GLU A 228 -3.24 -0.40 -6.60
C GLU A 228 -2.72 -0.11 -5.19
N ASN A 229 -3.53 -0.38 -4.16
CA ASN A 229 -3.14 -0.19 -2.78
C ASN A 229 -2.13 -1.24 -2.29
N ALA A 230 -1.95 -2.37 -3.00
CA ALA A 230 -1.05 -3.45 -2.56
C ALA A 230 0.43 -3.00 -2.46
N GLY A 231 0.82 -1.93 -3.15
CA GLY A 231 2.19 -1.40 -3.14
C GLY A 231 3.21 -2.27 -3.89
N ILE A 232 2.72 -3.19 -4.74
CA ILE A 232 3.55 -4.11 -5.52
C ILE A 232 3.81 -3.48 -6.89
N ASN A 233 4.91 -2.72 -6.97
CA ASN A 233 5.35 -2.01 -8.16
C ASN A 233 6.86 -1.75 -8.12
N GLY A 234 7.51 -1.68 -9.27
CA GLY A 234 8.95 -1.44 -9.37
C GLY A 234 9.38 -0.85 -10.71
N VAL A 235 10.68 -0.65 -10.87
CA VAL A 235 11.30 -0.17 -12.11
C VAL A 235 11.83 -1.36 -12.93
N TYR A 236 11.88 -1.20 -14.24
CA TYR A 236 12.59 -2.12 -15.13
C TYR A 236 14.08 -2.23 -14.75
N GLY A 237 14.63 -3.44 -14.81
CA GLY A 237 16.04 -3.67 -14.45
C GLY A 237 16.35 -3.47 -12.96
N ARG A 238 15.32 -3.47 -12.09
CA ARG A 238 15.44 -3.53 -10.63
C ARG A 238 14.61 -4.65 -10.05
N GLY A 239 15.13 -5.26 -8.99
CA GLY A 239 14.36 -6.16 -8.13
C GLY A 239 13.41 -5.32 -7.28
N TRP A 240 12.38 -5.95 -6.72
CA TRP A 240 11.54 -5.35 -5.71
C TRP A 240 11.49 -6.27 -4.50
N ALA A 241 11.64 -5.73 -3.29
CA ALA A 241 11.53 -6.49 -2.06
C ALA A 241 10.60 -5.82 -1.05
N CYS A 242 9.99 -6.63 -0.19
CA CYS A 242 9.08 -6.13 0.82
C CYS A 242 9.01 -7.06 2.04
N SER A 243 9.16 -6.49 3.24
CA SER A 243 9.01 -7.23 4.50
C SER A 243 7.56 -7.67 4.75
N LEU A 244 6.59 -6.82 4.48
CA LEU A 244 5.16 -7.13 4.50
C LEU A 244 4.42 -6.20 3.54
N THR A 245 3.70 -6.76 2.56
CA THR A 245 2.94 -5.95 1.58
C THR A 245 1.66 -5.40 2.20
N GLN A 246 1.04 -4.40 1.55
CA GLN A 246 -0.36 -4.12 1.83
C GLN A 246 -1.24 -5.24 1.27
N ALA A 247 -2.43 -5.41 1.85
CA ALA A 247 -3.35 -6.48 1.47
C ALA A 247 -4.05 -6.16 0.14
N PHE A 248 -4.00 -7.08 -0.82
CA PHE A 248 -4.91 -7.07 -1.96
C PHE A 248 -6.16 -7.89 -1.63
N TRP A 249 -7.33 -7.27 -1.80
CA TRP A 249 -8.59 -7.75 -1.22
C TRP A 249 -9.52 -8.44 -2.22
N PHE A 250 -9.90 -9.67 -1.91
CA PHE A 250 -10.90 -10.48 -2.58
C PHE A 250 -12.26 -10.35 -1.88
N ASN A 251 -13.34 -10.34 -2.67
CA ASN A 251 -14.71 -10.40 -2.15
C ASN A 251 -15.08 -11.87 -1.80
N THR A 252 -15.83 -12.10 -0.73
CA THR A 252 -16.27 -13.45 -0.31
C THR A 252 -17.62 -13.87 -0.91
N GLY A 253 -18.38 -12.92 -1.45
CA GLY A 253 -19.79 -13.08 -1.83
C GLY A 253 -20.76 -12.42 -0.87
N ASN A 254 -20.33 -12.09 0.34
CA ASN A 254 -21.05 -11.22 1.27
C ASN A 254 -20.54 -9.79 1.10
N ASP A 255 -21.43 -8.80 1.01
CA ASP A 255 -21.04 -7.39 0.86
C ASP A 255 -20.30 -6.80 2.08
N HIS A 256 -20.24 -7.56 3.18
CA HIS A 256 -19.59 -7.15 4.43
C HIS A 256 -18.25 -7.85 4.69
N ASP A 257 -17.94 -8.98 4.04
CA ASP A 257 -16.74 -9.77 4.38
C ASP A 257 -15.76 -9.84 3.21
N PHE A 258 -14.50 -9.52 3.50
CA PHE A 258 -13.42 -9.46 2.52
C PHE A 258 -12.20 -10.22 3.02
N ILE A 259 -11.54 -10.96 2.13
CA ILE A 259 -10.30 -11.67 2.42
C ILE A 259 -9.16 -10.95 1.71
N GLY A 260 -8.21 -10.43 2.47
CA GLY A 260 -6.96 -9.85 1.98
C GLY A 260 -5.81 -10.85 2.05
N ILE A 261 -4.97 -10.89 1.02
CA ILE A 261 -3.66 -11.57 1.08
C ILE A 261 -2.57 -10.51 1.09
N MET A 262 -1.59 -10.67 1.98
CA MET A 262 -0.32 -9.94 2.03
C MET A 262 0.82 -10.93 1.88
N PHE A 263 1.87 -10.55 1.14
CA PHE A 263 3.09 -11.36 1.11
C PHE A 263 4.04 -10.94 2.24
N TYR A 264 4.77 -11.91 2.79
CA TYR A 264 5.72 -11.69 3.87
C TYR A 264 7.13 -12.05 3.40
N ASN A 265 8.08 -11.15 3.67
CA ASN A 265 9.48 -11.21 3.26
C ASN A 265 9.64 -11.77 1.84
N THR A 266 9.30 -10.93 0.88
CA THR A 266 9.05 -11.30 -0.53
C THR A 266 9.97 -10.51 -1.44
N GLN A 267 10.49 -11.16 -2.48
CA GLN A 267 11.31 -10.53 -3.50
C GLN A 267 10.82 -10.95 -4.90
N ILE A 268 10.63 -9.96 -5.77
CA ILE A 268 10.12 -10.13 -7.13
C ILE A 268 11.14 -9.55 -8.10
N GLN A 269 11.42 -10.29 -9.17
CA GLN A 269 12.28 -9.85 -10.25
C GLN A 269 11.67 -10.26 -11.59
N LEU A 270 11.27 -9.28 -12.42
CA LEU A 270 10.68 -9.57 -13.72
C LEU A 270 11.74 -9.95 -14.78
N THR A 271 12.97 -9.47 -14.62
CA THR A 271 14.09 -9.77 -15.53
C THR A 271 15.32 -10.19 -14.75
N GLY A 272 15.58 -11.49 -14.74
CA GLY A 272 16.83 -12.11 -14.35
C GLY A 272 18.00 -11.56 -15.17
N ILE A 273 19.14 -11.33 -14.51
CA ILE A 273 20.39 -11.17 -15.23
C ILE A 273 20.74 -12.55 -15.78
N ASN A 274 20.62 -12.75 -17.09
CA ASN A 274 21.14 -13.97 -17.70
C ASN A 274 22.64 -14.05 -17.36
N SER A 275 23.04 -15.12 -16.68
CA SER A 275 24.42 -15.38 -16.27
C SER A 275 25.30 -15.81 -17.45
N THR A 276 25.38 -14.93 -18.46
CA THR A 276 26.39 -14.92 -19.52
C THR A 276 27.52 -13.94 -19.20
N ALA A 277 27.36 -13.10 -18.16
CA ALA A 277 28.37 -12.20 -17.64
C ALA A 277 29.36 -12.89 -16.68
N ASP A 278 28.91 -13.87 -15.88
CA ASP A 278 29.80 -14.70 -15.05
C ASP A 278 30.16 -16.00 -15.79
N ALA A 279 31.43 -16.09 -16.21
CA ALA A 279 31.97 -17.25 -16.91
C ALA A 279 31.94 -18.54 -16.08
N ASN A 280 31.80 -18.45 -14.75
CA ASN A 280 31.83 -19.59 -13.83
C ASN A 280 30.47 -20.22 -13.55
N CYS A 281 29.35 -19.58 -13.92
CA CYS A 281 28.03 -20.17 -13.69
C CYS A 281 27.02 -19.89 -14.82
N LYS A 282 27.10 -20.67 -15.90
CA LYS A 282 26.04 -20.77 -16.90
C LYS A 282 24.81 -21.42 -16.27
N GLY A 283 23.72 -20.66 -16.12
CA GLY A 283 22.48 -21.13 -15.49
C GLY A 283 22.37 -20.84 -13.98
N CYS A 284 23.22 -19.97 -13.41
CA CYS A 284 22.90 -19.38 -12.10
C CYS A 284 21.77 -18.36 -12.26
N HIS A 285 20.67 -18.59 -11.56
CA HIS A 285 19.60 -17.61 -11.35
C HIS A 285 19.81 -16.98 -9.97
N TYR A 286 19.98 -15.67 -9.92
CA TYR A 286 20.19 -14.92 -8.68
C TYR A 286 19.42 -13.60 -8.73
N PHE A 287 18.87 -13.19 -7.59
CA PHE A 287 18.28 -11.88 -7.47
C PHE A 287 19.34 -10.79 -7.65
N MET A 288 19.01 -9.74 -8.40
CA MET A 288 19.92 -8.63 -8.64
C MET A 288 20.18 -7.81 -7.37
N GLN A 289 21.30 -7.10 -7.34
CA GLN A 289 21.74 -6.31 -6.19
C GLN A 289 20.94 -5.01 -6.05
N GLU A 290 20.49 -4.46 -7.17
CA GLU A 290 19.65 -3.26 -7.26
C GLU A 290 18.19 -3.61 -6.95
N VAL A 291 17.79 -3.46 -5.69
CA VAL A 291 16.44 -3.77 -5.20
C VAL A 291 15.75 -2.50 -4.69
N ASP A 292 14.56 -2.24 -5.19
CA ASP A 292 13.64 -1.22 -4.68
C ASP A 292 12.82 -1.82 -3.51
N ASP A 293 12.77 -1.14 -2.37
CA ASP A 293 11.98 -1.55 -1.19
C ASP A 293 10.56 -0.96 -1.24
N CYS A 294 9.56 -1.73 -0.81
CA CYS A 294 8.18 -1.23 -0.64
C CYS A 294 8.04 -0.17 0.47
N VAL A 295 9.00 -0.07 1.41
CA VAL A 295 9.02 0.92 2.49
C VAL A 295 10.06 2.01 2.21
N GLY A 296 9.59 3.23 1.92
CA GLY A 296 10.44 4.42 1.87
C GLY A 296 11.04 4.78 3.23
N THR A 297 12.28 5.25 3.26
CA THR A 297 13.06 5.58 4.49
C THR A 297 12.33 6.49 5.48
N PHE A 298 11.46 7.37 4.97
CA PHE A 298 10.62 8.26 5.78
C PHE A 298 9.16 8.13 5.36
N SER A 299 8.29 7.77 6.30
CA SER A 299 6.85 7.81 6.10
C SER A 299 6.34 9.26 5.94
N PRO A 300 5.15 9.48 5.35
CA PRO A 300 4.52 10.81 5.34
C PRO A 300 4.37 11.43 6.74
N GLY A 301 4.08 10.62 7.76
CA GLY A 301 4.03 11.08 9.16
C GLY A 301 5.39 11.51 9.70
N SER A 302 6.45 10.80 9.34
CA SER A 302 7.84 11.16 9.67
C SER A 302 8.22 12.51 9.06
N TRP A 303 7.87 12.75 7.79
CA TRP A 303 8.11 14.02 7.11
C TRP A 303 7.38 15.19 7.78
N MET A 304 6.10 15.05 8.09
CA MET A 304 5.32 16.09 8.79
C MET A 304 5.90 16.39 10.18
N GLY A 305 6.36 15.36 10.92
CA GLY A 305 7.04 15.52 12.20
C GLY A 305 8.36 16.29 12.09
N ILE A 306 9.22 15.92 11.14
CA ILE A 306 10.52 16.59 10.89
C ILE A 306 10.31 18.06 10.51
N ILE A 307 9.36 18.36 9.61
CA ILE A 307 9.08 19.74 9.17
C ILE A 307 8.57 20.58 10.35
N SER A 308 7.64 20.05 11.16
CA SER A 308 7.12 20.75 12.35
C SER A 308 8.23 21.03 13.39
N ALA A 309 9.11 20.05 13.63
CA ALA A 309 10.24 20.21 14.53
C ALA A 309 11.22 21.30 14.03
N LEU A 310 11.51 21.35 12.73
CA LEU A 310 12.37 22.38 12.13
C LEU A 310 11.77 23.78 12.29
N VAL A 311 10.46 23.95 12.12
CA VAL A 311 9.78 25.24 12.33
C VAL A 311 9.87 25.70 13.79
N MET A 312 9.65 24.79 14.76
CA MET A 312 9.78 25.09 16.19
C MET A 312 11.23 25.45 16.58
N VAL A 313 12.21 24.72 16.06
CA VAL A 313 13.64 25.01 16.30
C VAL A 313 14.04 26.34 15.66
N ALA A 314 13.57 26.66 14.46
CA ALA A 314 13.83 27.95 13.83
C ALA A 314 13.23 29.12 14.63
N GLY A 315 12.00 28.99 15.13
CA GLY A 315 11.38 29.97 16.01
C GLY A 315 12.13 30.14 17.33
N LEU A 316 12.57 29.04 17.95
CA LEU A 316 13.37 29.06 19.18
C LEU A 316 14.73 29.75 18.96
N MET A 317 15.43 29.42 17.87
CA MET A 317 16.72 30.04 17.53
C MET A 317 16.59 31.53 17.23
N PHE A 318 15.52 31.94 16.53
CA PHE A 318 15.22 33.36 16.32
C PHE A 318 14.98 34.11 17.64
N GLY A 319 14.19 33.53 18.55
CA GLY A 319 13.98 34.08 19.89
C GLY A 319 15.28 34.14 20.72
N TYR A 320 16.13 33.12 20.62
CA TYR A 320 17.41 33.05 21.31
C TYR A 320 18.39 34.13 20.83
N VAL A 321 18.51 34.35 19.52
CA VAL A 321 19.35 35.43 18.94
C VAL A 321 18.83 36.81 19.36
N MET A 322 17.51 37.00 19.44
CA MET A 322 16.93 38.26 19.95
C MET A 322 17.30 38.51 21.42
N LEU A 323 17.31 37.48 22.27
CA LEU A 323 17.76 37.59 23.66
C LEU A 323 19.26 37.89 23.77
N GLN A 324 20.11 37.31 22.91
CA GLN A 324 21.54 37.63 22.87
C GLN A 324 21.84 39.10 22.47
N SER A 325 20.91 39.75 21.75
CA SER A 325 21.04 41.16 21.35
C SER A 325 20.70 42.16 22.47
N VAL A 326 20.18 41.70 23.62
CA VAL A 326 19.83 42.57 24.74
C VAL A 326 21.10 43.01 25.48
N GLN A 327 21.67 44.12 25.04
CA GLN A 327 22.74 44.82 25.75
C GLN A 327 22.14 45.58 26.94
N THR A 328 22.64 45.29 28.15
CA THR A 328 22.33 46.10 29.33
C THR A 328 22.95 47.48 29.16
N ILE A 329 22.12 48.54 29.19
CA ILE A 329 22.63 49.92 29.16
C ILE A 329 23.46 50.19 30.42
N ASP A 330 24.71 50.58 30.24
CA ASP A 330 25.62 50.92 31.32
C ASP A 330 25.39 52.36 31.80
N LEU A 331 24.18 52.63 32.30
CA LEU A 331 23.77 53.96 32.76
C LEU A 331 24.19 54.23 34.22
N PHE A 332 24.68 53.21 34.93
CA PHE A 332 24.93 53.27 36.37
C PHE A 332 26.40 53.07 36.77
N ASP A 333 27.30 52.65 35.86
CA ASP A 333 28.74 52.54 36.14
C ASP A 333 29.59 53.71 35.55
N ASP A 334 28.99 54.66 34.80
CA ASP A 334 29.66 55.94 34.45
C ASP A 334 29.30 57.09 35.43
N PRO A 335 30.19 57.42 36.39
CA PRO A 335 29.95 58.50 37.36
C PRO A 335 30.01 59.93 36.76
N LYS A 336 30.12 60.10 35.44
CA LYS A 336 30.13 61.42 34.78
C LYS A 336 28.75 62.07 34.59
N HIS A 337 27.66 61.36 34.84
CA HIS A 337 26.31 61.94 34.70
C HIS A 337 25.91 62.75 35.95
N LYS A 338 25.37 63.96 35.73
CA LYS A 338 25.07 64.92 36.81
C LYS A 338 24.07 64.34 37.80
N GLN A 339 24.47 64.24 39.06
CA GLN A 339 23.61 63.86 40.18
C GLN A 339 22.38 64.79 40.26
N ILE A 340 21.18 64.21 40.31
CA ILE A 340 19.93 64.97 40.48
C ILE A 340 19.84 65.46 41.93
N VAL A 341 20.15 66.73 42.15
CA VAL A 341 19.99 67.38 43.46
C VAL A 341 18.53 67.80 43.62
N ILE A 342 17.76 67.03 44.41
CA ILE A 342 16.40 67.38 44.79
C ILE A 342 16.48 68.47 45.86
N ASN A 343 16.25 69.71 45.47
CA ASN A 343 16.23 70.83 46.40
C ASN A 343 14.85 70.90 47.06
N VAL A 344 14.68 70.21 48.19
CA VAL A 344 13.46 70.31 49.01
C VAL A 344 13.40 71.71 49.62
N ARG A 345 12.26 72.38 49.45
CA ARG A 345 12.00 73.71 49.99
C ARG A 345 10.93 73.59 51.07
N GLU A 346 11.39 73.59 52.32
CA GLU A 346 10.56 73.73 53.53
C GLU A 346 10.05 75.18 53.69
#